data_AF-A0AAP6DC86-F1
#
_entry.id   AF-A0AAP6DC86-F1
#
_cell.length_a   1.000
_cell.length_b   1.000
_cell.length_c   1.000
_cell.angle_alpha   90.00
_cell.angle_beta   90.00
_cell.angle_gamma   90.00
#
_symmetry.space_group_name_H-M   'P 1'
#
loop_
_entity.id
_entity.type
_entity.pdbx_description
1 polymer ?
#
loop_
_entity_poly.entity_id
_entity_poly.type
_entity_poly.pdbx_seq_one_letter_code
_entity_poly.pdbx_strand_id
1 'polypeptide(L)'
;LLTLIYTSGTTGQPKVVMLEYGNIAAQLEGHDQRLSLSQDDVSLCFLPLSHVFERAWTFYVLYKGATNCYLQDTMQVRDALSEVRPTVMCAVPRFYEKIFSAIHEKVSRAPIHRKIMFTWAVNMGAKMALCHQEKRKPSMMLRKAHALADKLVLSKLRALLGGRINFMPCGGAKLDETIGRFFHAIGIN
;
A
#
# COMPACT_ATOMS: atom_id res chain seq x y z
N LEU A 1 4.65 30.87 5.43
CA LEU A 1 5.48 29.63 5.39
C LEU A 1 4.94 28.63 6.40
N LEU A 2 4.70 27.37 6.00
CA LEU A 2 4.26 26.30 6.89
C LEU A 2 5.42 25.38 7.29
N THR A 3 6.19 24.91 6.30
CA THR A 3 7.27 23.95 6.57
C THR A 3 8.39 24.03 5.54
N LEU A 4 9.58 23.59 5.97
CA LEU A 4 10.75 23.39 5.12
C LEU A 4 11.00 21.89 4.93
N ILE A 5 11.40 21.50 3.71
CA ILE A 5 11.88 20.15 3.39
C ILE A 5 13.23 20.26 2.68
N TYR A 6 14.22 19.54 3.19
CA TYR A 6 15.54 19.45 2.57
C TYR A 6 15.58 18.29 1.57
N THR A 7 16.19 18.50 0.42
CA THR A 7 16.41 17.47 -0.61
C THR A 7 17.77 17.65 -1.27
N SER A 8 18.52 16.55 -1.46
CA SER A 8 19.90 16.59 -1.97
C SER A 8 20.00 16.69 -3.50
N GLY A 9 18.90 16.50 -4.23
CA GLY A 9 18.89 16.53 -5.70
C GLY A 9 20.01 15.70 -6.35
N THR A 10 20.38 16.01 -7.60
CA THR A 10 21.52 15.38 -8.29
C THR A 10 22.87 15.95 -7.86
N THR A 11 22.88 17.13 -7.22
CA THR A 11 24.09 17.86 -6.84
C THR A 11 24.68 17.43 -5.50
N GLY A 12 23.99 16.58 -4.73
CA GLY A 12 24.40 16.13 -3.39
C GLY A 12 24.24 17.19 -2.30
N GLN A 13 24.34 18.48 -2.63
CA GLN A 13 24.11 19.60 -1.74
C GLN A 13 22.61 19.76 -1.42
N PRO A 14 22.20 19.68 -0.14
CA PRO A 14 20.81 19.86 0.26
C PRO A 14 20.27 21.25 -0.11
N LYS A 15 19.17 21.27 -0.85
CA LYS A 15 18.37 22.47 -1.14
C LYS A 15 17.12 22.45 -0.28
N VAL A 16 16.64 23.63 0.08
CA VAL A 16 15.43 23.80 0.88
C VAL A 16 14.25 24.10 -0.02
N VAL A 17 13.19 23.31 0.12
CA VAL A 17 11.88 23.59 -0.46
C VAL A 17 11.02 24.25 0.62
N MET A 18 10.53 25.45 0.34
CA MET A 18 9.59 26.18 1.18
C MET A 18 8.17 25.78 0.78
N LEU A 19 7.43 25.16 1.71
CA LEU A 19 6.03 24.81 1.50
C LEU A 19 5.13 25.71 2.33
N GLU A 20 4.17 26.32 1.64
CA GLU A 20 3.13 27.16 2.21
C GLU A 20 1.85 26.37 2.46
N TYR A 21 0.93 26.96 3.22
CA TYR A 21 -0.39 26.36 3.49
C TYR A 21 -1.13 26.04 2.18
N GLY A 22 -1.08 26.92 1.19
CA GLY A 22 -1.72 26.71 -0.11
C GLY A 22 -1.17 25.49 -0.87
N ASN A 23 0.12 25.18 -0.73
CA ASN A 23 0.70 23.99 -1.36
C ASN A 23 0.13 22.71 -0.74
N ILE A 24 0.00 22.67 0.60
CA ILE A 24 -0.57 21.52 1.29
C ILE A 24 -2.09 21.43 1.02
N ALA A 25 -2.82 22.55 1.06
CA ALA A 25 -4.25 22.56 0.76
C ALA A 25 -4.57 21.99 -0.63
N ALA A 26 -3.85 22.43 -1.67
CA ALA A 26 -4.01 21.90 -3.03
C ALA A 26 -3.73 20.39 -3.12
N GLN A 27 -2.77 19.89 -2.33
CA GLN A 27 -2.49 18.46 -2.24
C GLN A 27 -3.62 17.68 -1.57
N LEU A 28 -4.19 18.20 -0.48
CA LEU A 28 -5.32 17.56 0.21
C LEU A 28 -6.53 17.44 -0.73
N GLU A 29 -6.86 18.52 -1.46
CA GLU A 29 -7.92 18.52 -2.47
C GLU A 29 -7.64 17.49 -3.59
N GLY A 30 -6.40 17.42 -4.07
CA GLY A 30 -5.99 16.44 -5.08
C GLY A 30 -6.09 14.99 -4.61
N HIS A 31 -5.89 14.74 -3.31
CA HIS A 31 -6.09 13.44 -2.68
C HIS A 31 -7.57 13.09 -2.50
N ASP A 32 -8.42 14.03 -2.08
CA ASP A 32 -9.87 13.81 -1.95
C ASP A 32 -10.54 13.39 -3.28
N GLN A 33 -10.00 13.83 -4.41
CA GLN A 33 -10.50 13.42 -5.73
C GLN A 33 -10.14 11.97 -6.12
N ARG A 34 -9.13 11.37 -5.49
CA ARG A 34 -8.50 10.11 -5.94
C ARG A 34 -8.54 9.00 -4.90
N LEU A 35 -8.58 9.35 -3.63
CA LEU A 35 -8.45 8.43 -2.52
C LEU A 35 -9.72 8.43 -1.68
N SER A 36 -10.05 7.27 -1.14
CA SER A 36 -11.22 7.08 -0.28
C SER A 36 -10.76 6.82 1.15
N LEU A 37 -10.21 7.85 1.78
CA LEU A 37 -9.81 7.82 3.20
C LEU A 37 -10.92 8.44 4.05
N SER A 38 -11.25 7.82 5.18
CA SER A 38 -12.30 8.23 6.10
C SER A 38 -11.77 8.32 7.54
N GLN A 39 -12.53 8.98 8.42
CA GLN A 39 -12.18 9.07 9.85
C GLN A 39 -12.05 7.71 10.55
N ASP A 40 -12.66 6.66 10.00
CA ASP A 40 -12.62 5.29 10.55
C ASP A 40 -11.32 4.55 10.19
N ASP A 41 -10.49 5.14 9.33
CA ASP A 41 -9.24 4.56 8.89
C ASP A 41 -8.11 4.71 9.94
N VAL A 42 -7.23 3.72 9.94
CA VAL A 42 -6.02 3.69 10.77
C VAL A 42 -4.81 3.58 9.84
N SER A 43 -3.95 4.59 9.88
CA SER A 43 -2.70 4.68 9.14
C SER A 43 -1.51 4.21 9.97
N LEU A 44 -0.54 3.56 9.34
CA LEU A 44 0.78 3.31 9.92
C LEU A 44 1.83 4.23 9.27
N CYS A 45 2.30 5.22 10.02
CA CYS A 45 3.41 6.09 9.64
C CYS A 45 4.73 5.41 9.99
N PHE A 46 5.40 4.85 8.98
CA PHE A 46 6.71 4.20 9.13
C PHE A 46 7.80 4.82 8.26
N LEU A 47 7.46 5.72 7.33
CA LEU A 47 8.47 6.48 6.61
C LEU A 47 8.86 7.73 7.42
N PRO A 48 10.03 8.33 7.16
CA PRO A 48 10.44 9.54 7.87
C PRO A 48 9.54 10.75 7.51
N LEU A 49 9.05 11.47 8.53
CA LEU A 49 8.35 12.75 8.34
C LEU A 49 9.24 13.84 7.70
N SER A 50 10.57 13.66 7.64
CA SER A 50 11.46 14.54 6.90
C SER A 50 11.23 14.47 5.39
N HIS A 51 10.65 13.38 4.89
CA HIS A 51 10.35 13.19 3.48
C HIS A 51 8.93 13.66 3.14
N VAL A 52 8.77 14.35 2.01
CA VAL A 52 7.49 14.97 1.61
C VAL A 52 6.36 13.95 1.47
N PHE A 53 6.66 12.72 1.06
CA PHE A 53 5.63 11.69 0.83
C PHE A 53 4.87 11.32 2.11
N GLU A 54 5.58 11.00 3.20
CA GLU A 54 4.95 10.68 4.48
C GLU A 54 4.37 11.92 5.15
N ARG A 55 5.05 13.07 5.03
CA ARG A 55 4.55 14.32 5.62
C ARG A 55 3.20 14.72 5.00
N ALA A 56 3.11 14.66 3.68
CA ALA A 56 1.88 14.86 2.93
C ALA A 56 0.79 13.86 3.32
N TRP A 57 1.14 12.57 3.36
CA TRP A 57 0.23 11.51 3.76
C TRP A 57 -0.30 11.71 5.18
N THR A 58 0.59 12.05 6.12
CA THR A 58 0.24 12.37 7.50
C THR A 58 -0.73 13.54 7.58
N PHE A 59 -0.48 14.63 6.85
CA PHE A 59 -1.43 15.74 6.79
C PHE A 59 -2.78 15.31 6.21
N TYR A 60 -2.79 14.44 5.19
CA TYR A 60 -4.03 13.91 4.64
C TYR A 60 -4.80 13.05 5.64
N VAL A 61 -4.14 12.13 6.34
CA VAL A 61 -4.74 11.31 7.40
C VAL A 61 -5.37 12.20 8.48
N LEU A 62 -4.65 13.21 8.95
CA LEU A 62 -5.14 14.14 9.98
C LEU A 62 -6.29 15.01 9.46
N TYR A 63 -6.21 15.51 8.23
CA TYR A 63 -7.27 16.29 7.58
C TYR A 63 -8.59 15.50 7.47
N LYS A 64 -8.51 14.19 7.22
CA LYS A 64 -9.69 13.32 7.17
C LYS A 64 -10.21 12.85 8.53
N GLY A 65 -9.56 13.25 9.63
CA GLY A 65 -9.92 12.83 10.98
C GLY A 65 -9.56 11.39 11.32
N ALA A 66 -8.69 10.76 10.52
CA ALA A 66 -8.26 9.38 10.71
C ALA A 66 -7.13 9.27 11.75
N THR A 67 -6.89 8.05 12.23
CA THR A 67 -5.81 7.78 13.21
C THR A 67 -4.49 7.54 12.49
N ASN A 68 -3.41 8.22 12.88
CA ASN A 68 -2.06 7.93 12.37
C ASN A 68 -1.17 7.35 13.48
N CYS A 69 -0.78 6.09 13.36
CA CYS A 69 0.09 5.38 14.30
C CYS A 69 1.55 5.55 13.88
N TYR A 70 2.36 6.17 14.73
CA TYR A 70 3.77 6.43 14.43
C TYR A 70 4.66 5.28 14.88
N LEU A 71 5.44 4.75 13.96
CA LEU A 71 6.47 3.76 14.25
C LEU A 71 7.82 4.45 14.45
N GLN A 72 8.42 4.27 15.63
CA GLN A 72 9.72 4.84 15.96
C GLN A 72 10.87 4.13 15.25
N ASP A 73 10.85 2.79 15.26
CA ASP A 73 11.87 1.95 14.64
C ASP A 73 11.31 1.21 13.43
N THR A 74 11.74 1.63 12.25
CA THR A 74 11.32 1.05 10.97
C THR A 74 11.70 -0.42 10.80
N MET A 75 12.67 -0.92 11.57
CA MET A 75 13.03 -2.35 11.57
C MET A 75 11.91 -3.22 12.15
N GLN A 76 11.04 -2.65 12.97
CA GLN A 76 9.90 -3.32 13.62
C GLN A 76 8.62 -3.24 12.80
N VAL A 77 8.67 -2.76 11.55
CA VAL A 77 7.48 -2.55 10.70
C VAL A 77 6.61 -3.80 10.57
N ARG A 78 7.20 -4.99 10.50
CA ARG A 78 6.45 -6.24 10.39
C ARG A 78 5.58 -6.53 11.62
N ASP A 79 6.15 -6.29 12.79
CA ASP A 79 5.47 -6.57 14.05
C ASP A 79 4.41 -5.48 14.29
N ALA A 80 4.74 -4.22 13.97
CA ALA A 80 3.78 -3.10 14.00
C ALA A 80 2.59 -3.31 13.05
N LEU A 81 2.79 -3.84 11.84
CA LEU A 81 1.69 -4.18 10.91
C LEU A 81 0.73 -5.20 11.53
N SER A 82 1.25 -6.14 12.32
CA SER A 82 0.45 -7.19 12.97
C SER A 82 -0.32 -6.66 14.18
N GLU A 83 0.27 -5.72 14.92
CA GLU A 83 -0.32 -5.08 16.10
C GLU A 83 -1.35 -4.00 15.72
N VAL A 84 -0.92 -3.00 14.94
CA VAL A 84 -1.74 -1.86 14.53
C VAL A 84 -2.84 -2.28 13.56
N ARG A 85 -2.53 -3.27 12.71
CA ARG A 85 -3.38 -3.72 11.60
C ARG A 85 -3.89 -2.51 10.82
N PRO A 86 -3.06 -1.73 10.11
CA PRO A 86 -3.55 -0.53 9.44
C PRO A 86 -4.62 -0.85 8.39
N THR A 87 -5.52 0.09 8.14
CA THR A 87 -6.42 0.06 6.96
C THR A 87 -5.82 0.80 5.79
N VAL A 88 -4.93 1.76 6.04
CA VAL A 88 -4.26 2.54 4.99
C VAL A 88 -2.81 2.80 5.41
N MET A 89 -1.93 3.09 4.46
CA MET A 89 -0.57 3.60 4.71
C MET A 89 0.05 4.02 3.39
N CYS A 90 1.03 4.92 3.37
CA CYS A 90 1.84 5.15 2.17
C CYS A 90 3.13 4.33 2.19
N ALA A 91 3.55 3.76 1.06
CA ALA A 91 4.74 2.93 1.00
C ALA A 91 5.59 3.19 -0.25
N VAL A 92 6.87 2.89 -0.18
CA VAL A 92 7.82 3.04 -1.29
C VAL A 92 8.02 1.72 -2.05
N PRO A 93 8.46 1.71 -3.32
CA PRO A 93 8.64 0.48 -4.10
C PRO A 93 9.46 -0.61 -3.40
N ARG A 94 10.52 -0.22 -2.67
CA ARG A 94 11.36 -1.17 -1.92
C ARG A 94 10.58 -1.95 -0.84
N PHE A 95 9.54 -1.37 -0.27
CA PHE A 95 8.67 -2.07 0.68
C PHE A 95 7.86 -3.15 -0.03
N TYR A 96 7.23 -2.79 -1.14
CA TYR A 96 6.51 -3.73 -2.01
C TYR A 96 7.41 -4.89 -2.48
N GLU A 97 8.61 -4.59 -2.96
CA GLU A 97 9.61 -5.56 -3.40
C GLU A 97 10.00 -6.54 -2.29
N LYS A 98 10.25 -6.04 -1.08
CA LYS A 98 10.60 -6.89 0.07
C LYS A 98 9.47 -7.88 0.41
N ILE A 99 8.23 -7.40 0.45
CA ILE A 99 7.06 -8.26 0.72
C ILE A 99 6.86 -9.27 -0.41
N PHE A 100 6.96 -8.83 -1.67
CA PHE A 100 6.85 -9.69 -2.85
C PHE A 100 7.89 -10.82 -2.80
N SER A 101 9.16 -10.48 -2.58
CA SER A 101 10.26 -11.44 -2.47
C SER A 101 10.06 -12.42 -1.31
N ALA A 102 9.67 -11.93 -0.14
CA ALA A 102 9.41 -12.78 1.03
C ALA A 102 8.25 -13.77 0.79
N ILE A 103 7.21 -13.36 0.06
CA ILE A 103 6.10 -14.25 -0.34
C ILE A 103 6.61 -15.31 -1.32
N HIS A 104 7.31 -14.91 -2.38
CA HIS A 104 7.80 -15.82 -3.42
C HIS A 104 8.81 -16.83 -2.87
N GLU A 105 9.66 -16.42 -1.93
CA GLU A 105 10.58 -17.32 -1.24
C GLU A 105 9.83 -18.36 -0.38
N LYS A 106 8.78 -17.95 0.35
CA LYS A 106 7.95 -18.90 1.10
C LYS A 106 7.23 -19.89 0.18
N VAL A 107 6.75 -19.42 -0.98
CA VAL A 107 6.07 -20.27 -1.97
C VAL A 107 7.05 -21.21 -2.67
N SER A 108 8.27 -20.78 -2.97
CA SER A 108 9.28 -21.61 -3.65
C SER A 108 9.71 -22.81 -2.80
N ARG A 109 9.72 -22.66 -1.47
CA ARG A 109 10.01 -23.72 -0.50
C ARG A 109 8.79 -24.62 -0.19
N ALA A 110 7.59 -24.25 -0.60
CA ALA A 110 6.38 -24.99 -0.30
C ALA A 110 6.20 -26.23 -1.22
N PRO A 111 5.42 -27.25 -0.79
CA PRO A 111 5.07 -28.38 -1.64
C PRO A 111 4.35 -27.96 -2.92
N ILE A 112 4.43 -28.80 -3.96
CA ILE A 112 3.89 -28.53 -5.31
C ILE A 112 2.39 -28.14 -5.26
N HIS A 113 1.59 -28.81 -4.44
CA HIS A 113 0.16 -28.49 -4.32
C HIS A 113 -0.09 -27.05 -3.80
N ARG A 114 0.77 -26.53 -2.92
CA ARG A 114 0.67 -25.13 -2.44
C ARG A 114 1.09 -24.13 -3.50
N LYS A 115 2.10 -24.47 -4.32
CA LYS A 115 2.51 -23.65 -5.46
C LYS A 115 1.39 -23.52 -6.49
N ILE A 116 0.75 -24.64 -6.84
CA ILE A 116 -0.39 -24.66 -7.77
C ILE A 116 -1.55 -23.82 -7.21
N MET A 117 -1.90 -23.99 -5.93
CA MET A 117 -2.94 -23.16 -5.29
C MET A 117 -2.58 -21.68 -5.28
N PHE A 118 -1.34 -21.32 -4.99
CA PHE A 118 -0.88 -19.93 -5.00
C PHE A 118 -1.05 -19.30 -6.39
N THR A 119 -0.52 -19.96 -7.43
CA THR A 119 -0.63 -19.47 -8.81
C THR A 119 -2.09 -19.35 -9.25
N TRP A 120 -2.92 -20.34 -8.93
CA TRP A 120 -4.36 -20.28 -9.21
C TRP A 120 -5.03 -19.10 -8.50
N ALA A 121 -4.76 -18.90 -7.21
CA ALA A 121 -5.37 -17.83 -6.44
C ALA A 121 -4.97 -16.43 -6.94
N VAL A 122 -3.68 -16.21 -7.23
CA VAL A 122 -3.18 -14.96 -7.81
C VAL A 122 -3.82 -14.71 -9.18
N ASN A 123 -3.98 -15.74 -10.01
CA ASN A 123 -4.66 -15.62 -11.31
C ASN A 123 -6.14 -15.24 -11.17
N MET A 124 -6.86 -15.78 -10.17
CA MET A 124 -8.25 -15.38 -9.91
C MET A 124 -8.33 -13.93 -9.43
N GLY A 125 -7.40 -13.53 -8.56
CA GLY A 125 -7.23 -12.15 -8.12
C GLY A 125 -6.98 -11.18 -9.28
N ALA A 126 -6.05 -11.51 -10.17
CA ALA A 126 -5.73 -10.70 -11.35
C ALA A 126 -6.92 -10.53 -12.29
N LYS A 127 -7.68 -11.60 -12.54
CA LYS A 127 -8.93 -11.53 -13.33
C LYS A 127 -9.97 -10.63 -12.68
N MET A 128 -10.13 -10.71 -11.36
CA MET A 128 -11.06 -9.88 -10.61
C MET A 128 -10.64 -8.39 -10.63
N ALA A 129 -9.34 -8.11 -10.47
CA ALA A 129 -8.78 -6.77 -10.56
C ALA A 129 -8.97 -6.15 -11.95
N LEU A 130 -8.73 -6.92 -13.02
CA LEU A 130 -8.98 -6.47 -14.40
C LEU A 130 -10.46 -6.13 -14.62
N CYS A 131 -11.40 -6.96 -14.15
CA CYS A 131 -12.83 -6.63 -14.24
C CYS A 131 -13.18 -5.31 -13.54
N HIS A 132 -12.58 -5.03 -12.38
CA HIS A 132 -12.80 -3.77 -11.66
C HIS A 132 -12.22 -2.58 -12.42
N GLN A 133 -11.00 -2.70 -12.95
CA GLN A 133 -10.36 -1.65 -13.75
C GLN A 133 -11.16 -1.33 -15.01
N GLU A 134 -11.70 -2.35 -15.69
CA GLU A 134 -12.54 -2.19 -16.88
C GLU A 134 -13.99 -1.78 -16.56
N LYS A 135 -14.34 -1.59 -15.28
CA LYS A 135 -15.73 -1.35 -14.81
C LYS A 135 -16.74 -2.40 -15.30
N ARG A 136 -16.27 -3.64 -15.55
CA ARG A 136 -17.10 -4.75 -15.99
C ARG A 136 -17.62 -5.54 -14.79
N LYS A 137 -18.87 -6.02 -14.88
CA LYS A 137 -19.45 -6.89 -13.85
C LYS A 137 -18.81 -8.28 -13.93
N PRO A 138 -18.13 -8.77 -12.88
CA PRO A 138 -17.54 -10.10 -12.89
C PRO A 138 -18.63 -11.18 -12.94
N SER A 139 -18.37 -12.25 -13.70
CA SER A 139 -19.28 -13.39 -13.80
C SER A 139 -19.47 -14.06 -12.42
N MET A 140 -20.62 -14.69 -12.20
CA MET A 140 -20.92 -15.37 -10.93
C MET A 140 -19.91 -16.48 -10.62
N MET A 141 -19.40 -17.17 -11.65
CA MET A 141 -18.35 -18.18 -11.51
C MET A 141 -17.04 -17.56 -11.01
N LEU A 142 -16.62 -16.43 -11.60
CA LEU A 142 -15.41 -15.74 -11.19
C LEU A 142 -15.52 -15.23 -9.75
N ARG A 143 -16.67 -14.70 -9.34
CA ARG A 143 -16.90 -14.26 -7.95
C ARG A 143 -16.74 -15.41 -6.95
N LYS A 144 -17.35 -16.57 -7.22
CA LYS A 144 -17.22 -17.75 -6.36
C LYS A 144 -15.78 -18.28 -6.31
N ALA A 145 -15.12 -18.37 -7.47
CA ALA A 145 -13.72 -18.79 -7.54
C ALA A 145 -12.79 -17.82 -6.80
N HIS A 146 -13.00 -16.52 -6.96
CA HIS A 146 -12.28 -15.48 -6.24
C HIS A 146 -12.51 -15.56 -4.74
N ALA A 147 -13.75 -15.72 -4.27
CA ALA A 147 -14.04 -15.87 -2.84
C ALA A 147 -13.33 -17.09 -2.21
N LEU A 148 -13.23 -18.19 -2.96
CA LEU A 148 -12.47 -19.37 -2.54
C LEU A 148 -10.95 -19.08 -2.52
N ALA A 149 -10.41 -18.48 -3.58
CA ALA A 149 -9.01 -18.05 -3.63
C ALA A 149 -8.65 -17.09 -2.49
N ASP A 150 -9.56 -16.19 -2.16
CA ASP A 150 -9.41 -15.20 -1.12
C ASP A 150 -9.28 -15.85 0.26
N LYS A 151 -10.23 -16.73 0.59
CA LYS A 151 -10.22 -17.46 1.87
C LYS A 151 -9.00 -18.37 2.03
N LEU A 152 -8.55 -19.00 0.95
CA LEU A 152 -7.47 -20.00 1.03
C LEU A 152 -6.07 -19.39 1.00
N VAL A 153 -5.88 -18.32 0.22
CA VAL A 153 -4.56 -17.75 -0.10
C VAL A 153 -4.53 -16.23 0.08
N LEU A 154 -5.35 -15.45 -0.63
CA LEU A 154 -5.15 -13.99 -0.71
C LEU A 154 -5.29 -13.30 0.65
N SER A 155 -6.25 -13.71 1.48
CA SER A 155 -6.42 -13.22 2.86
C SER A 155 -5.18 -13.46 3.72
N LYS A 156 -4.49 -14.59 3.53
CA LYS A 156 -3.23 -14.90 4.25
C LYS A 156 -2.07 -14.04 3.78
N LEU A 157 -2.06 -13.65 2.50
CA LEU A 157 -1.07 -12.73 1.97
C LEU A 157 -1.32 -11.31 2.52
N ARG A 158 -2.58 -10.85 2.51
CA ARG A 158 -2.95 -9.56 3.13
C ARG A 158 -2.71 -9.55 4.64
N ALA A 159 -2.81 -10.68 5.32
CA ALA A 159 -2.49 -10.79 6.74
C ALA A 159 -1.04 -10.41 7.08
N LEU A 160 -0.10 -10.58 6.14
CA LEU A 160 1.29 -10.10 6.30
C LEU A 160 1.40 -8.57 6.40
N LEU A 161 0.35 -7.86 5.99
CA LEU A 161 0.23 -6.40 6.02
C LEU A 161 -0.81 -5.94 7.04
N GLY A 162 -1.19 -6.78 8.01
CA GLY A 162 -2.20 -6.47 9.03
C GLY A 162 -3.63 -6.91 8.68
N GLY A 163 -3.85 -7.40 7.46
CA GLY A 163 -5.06 -8.13 7.05
C GLY A 163 -6.27 -7.29 6.68
N ARG A 164 -6.28 -5.99 6.99
CA ARG A 164 -7.39 -5.07 6.69
C ARG A 164 -6.98 -3.83 5.90
N ILE A 165 -5.81 -3.84 5.26
CA ILE A 165 -5.43 -2.76 4.36
C ILE A 165 -6.43 -2.71 3.20
N ASN A 166 -7.02 -1.54 3.01
CA ASN A 166 -7.92 -1.17 1.93
C ASN A 166 -7.11 -0.69 0.73
N PHE A 167 -6.19 0.25 0.94
CA PHE A 167 -5.31 0.76 -0.10
C PHE A 167 -3.99 1.28 0.50
N MET A 168 -2.96 1.32 -0.33
CA MET A 168 -1.60 1.73 0.05
C MET A 168 -0.96 2.46 -1.14
N PRO A 169 -1.00 3.80 -1.24
CA PRO A 169 -0.36 4.48 -2.36
C PRO A 169 1.15 4.20 -2.39
N CYS A 170 1.68 4.03 -3.61
CA CYS A 170 3.10 3.83 -3.84
C CYS A 170 3.74 5.11 -4.42
N GLY A 171 4.86 5.55 -3.85
CA GLY A 171 5.53 6.78 -4.28
C GLY A 171 7.04 6.81 -4.00
N GLY A 172 7.70 7.87 -4.45
CA GLY A 172 9.13 8.11 -4.24
C GLY A 172 10.07 7.45 -5.26
N ALA A 173 9.63 6.44 -6.00
CA ALA A 173 10.35 5.84 -7.14
C ALA A 173 9.39 5.06 -8.06
N LYS A 174 9.90 4.59 -9.21
CA LYS A 174 9.14 3.72 -10.12
C LYS A 174 8.91 2.35 -9.47
N LEU A 175 7.66 1.90 -9.45
CA LEU A 175 7.29 0.53 -9.08
C LEU A 175 7.31 -0.36 -10.32
N ASP A 176 7.87 -1.56 -10.20
CA ASP A 176 7.80 -2.57 -11.26
C ASP A 176 6.34 -3.00 -11.52
N GLU A 177 5.96 -3.11 -12.79
CA GLU A 177 4.58 -3.44 -13.16
C GLU A 177 4.15 -4.83 -12.68
N THR A 178 5.07 -5.80 -12.66
CA THR A 178 4.77 -7.17 -12.21
C THR A 178 4.42 -7.16 -10.73
N ILE A 179 5.20 -6.41 -9.94
CA ILE A 179 4.93 -6.23 -8.51
C ILE A 179 3.61 -5.48 -8.33
N GLY A 180 3.40 -4.38 -9.05
CA GLY A 180 2.14 -3.63 -9.01
C GLY A 180 0.92 -4.53 -9.29
N ARG A 181 0.93 -5.29 -10.39
CA ARG A 181 -0.15 -6.22 -10.75
C ARG A 181 -0.37 -7.31 -9.71
N PHE A 182 0.70 -7.81 -9.08
CA PHE A 182 0.58 -8.79 -8.00
C PHE A 182 -0.17 -8.20 -6.79
N PHE A 183 0.15 -6.97 -6.38
CA PHE A 183 -0.54 -6.34 -5.24
C PHE A 183 -2.02 -6.05 -5.53
N HIS A 184 -2.35 -5.59 -6.74
CA HIS A 184 -3.75 -5.46 -7.16
C HIS A 184 -4.46 -6.82 -7.18
N ALA A 185 -3.78 -7.89 -7.63
CA ALA A 185 -4.35 -9.24 -7.65
C ALA A 185 -4.65 -9.77 -6.23
N ILE A 186 -3.86 -9.42 -5.22
CA ILE A 186 -4.16 -9.81 -3.82
C ILE A 186 -5.16 -8.87 -3.14
N GLY A 187 -5.72 -7.89 -3.86
CA GLY A 187 -6.72 -6.95 -3.35
C GLY A 187 -6.15 -5.77 -2.58
N ILE A 188 -4.99 -5.26 -3.00
CA ILE A 188 -4.39 -4.03 -2.48
C ILE A 188 -4.29 -3.02 -3.62
N ASN A 189 -4.92 -1.86 -3.39
CA ASN A 189 -5.23 -0.84 -4.42
C ASN A 189 -6.21 -1.36 -5.49
#